data_AF-A0A7I8C4L1-F1
#
_entry.id   AF-A0A7I8C4L1-F1
#
_cell.length_a   1.000
_cell.length_b   1.000
_cell.length_c   1.000
_cell.angle_alpha   90.00
_cell.angle_beta   90.00
_cell.angle_gamma   90.00
#
_symmetry.space_group_name_H-M   'P 1'
#
loop_
_entity.id
_entity.type
_entity.pdbx_description
1 polymer ?
#
loop_
_entity_poly.entity_id
_entity_poly.type
_entity_poly.pdbx_seq_one_letter_code
_entity_poly.pdbx_strand_id
1 'polypeptide(L)' 'MWRRAKERASVTDGIQFKDLRALGTTDAAKAGKNKAEIQTRLAHTTEKTTEIYIKKAIPEKS' A
#
# COMPACT_ATOMS: atom_id res chain seq x y z
N MET A 1 -3.12 -7.26 -18.21
CA MET A 1 -4.38 -6.64 -17.74
C MET A 1 -4.17 -5.25 -17.13
N TRP A 2 -3.15 -5.01 -16.28
CA TRP A 2 -2.87 -3.71 -15.67
C TRP A 2 -2.76 -2.51 -16.64
N ARG A 3 -1.92 -2.59 -17.69
CA ARG A 3 -1.73 -1.47 -18.65
C ARG A 3 -3.05 -0.98 -19.26
N ARG A 4 -3.93 -1.91 -19.65
CA ARG A 4 -5.26 -1.59 -20.20
C ARG A 4 -6.19 -0.97 -19.15
N ALA A 5 -6.14 -1.44 -17.91
CA ALA A 5 -6.93 -0.86 -16.82
C ALA A 5 -6.47 0.58 -16.50
N LYS A 6 -5.16 0.82 -16.49
CA LYS A 6 -4.55 2.14 -16.31
C LYS A 6 -4.96 3.13 -17.40
N GLU A 7 -4.89 2.67 -18.65
CA GLU A 7 -5.32 3.44 -19.83
C GLU A 7 -6.81 3.78 -19.77
N ARG A 8 -7.68 2.82 -19.44
CA ARG A 8 -9.13 3.05 -19.27
C ARG A 8 -9.48 4.00 -18.14
N ALA A 9 -8.68 4.02 -17.06
CA ALA A 9 -8.84 4.92 -15.94
C ALA A 9 -8.18 6.29 -16.18
N SER A 10 -7.60 6.54 -17.36
CA SER A 10 -6.87 7.76 -17.70
C SER A 10 -5.75 8.12 -16.72
N VAL A 11 -5.15 7.11 -16.08
CA VAL A 11 -4.04 7.31 -15.16
C VAL A 11 -2.76 7.50 -15.97
N THR A 12 -2.30 8.75 -16.08
CA THR A 12 -1.12 9.14 -16.87
C THR A 12 0.19 9.08 -16.07
N ASP A 13 0.10 9.08 -14.74
CA ASP A 13 1.26 9.07 -13.85
C ASP A 13 2.11 7.80 -13.98
N GLY A 14 3.37 7.84 -13.53
CA GLY A 14 4.31 6.71 -13.51
C GLY A 14 3.91 5.51 -12.63
N ILE A 15 2.65 5.42 -12.18
CA ILE A 15 2.13 4.39 -11.28
C ILE A 15 2.26 3.00 -11.92
N GLN A 16 2.89 2.10 -11.17
CA GLN A 16 3.04 0.68 -11.45
C GLN A 16 2.02 -0.13 -10.65
N PHE A 17 1.75 -1.37 -11.07
CA PHE A 17 0.76 -2.23 -10.40
C PHE A 17 1.10 -2.47 -8.91
N LYS A 18 2.39 -2.60 -8.58
CA LYS A 18 2.85 -2.75 -7.19
C LYS A 18 2.53 -1.54 -6.31
N ASP A 19 2.36 -0.35 -6.90
CA ASP A 19 2.08 0.87 -6.14
C ASP A 19 0.63 0.88 -5.64
N LEU A 20 -0.29 0.15 -6.30
CA LEU A 20 -1.64 -0.07 -5.79
C LEU A 20 -1.62 -0.84 -4.46
N ARG A 21 -0.72 -1.82 -4.33
CA ARG A 21 -0.54 -2.57 -3.08
C ARG A 21 0.01 -1.67 -1.96
N ALA A 22 0.94 -0.78 -2.31
CA ALA A 22 1.45 0.23 -1.38
C ALA A 22 0.35 1.20 -0.91
N LEU A 23 -0.50 1.66 -1.84
CA LEU A 23 -1.68 2.48 -1.58
C LEU A 23 -2.65 1.78 -0.62
N GLY A 24 -3.06 0.54 -0.92
CA GLY A 24 -3.97 -0.20 -0.05
C GLY A 24 -3.41 -0.44 1.36
N THR A 25 -2.08 -0.55 1.49
CA THR A 25 -1.40 -0.65 2.80
C THR A 25 -1.49 0.67 3.57
N THR A 26 -1.24 1.78 2.88
CA THR A 26 -1.30 3.14 3.42
C THR A 26 -2.71 3.46 3.90
N ASP A 27 -3.73 3.13 3.09
CA ASP A 27 -5.13 3.39 3.41
C ASP A 27 -5.61 2.54 4.58
N ALA A 28 -5.23 1.27 4.64
CA ALA A 28 -5.53 0.39 5.76
C ALA A 28 -4.88 0.89 7.07
N ALA A 29 -3.65 1.37 7.00
CA ALA A 29 -2.97 1.98 8.15
C ALA A 29 -3.69 3.25 8.61
N LYS A 30 -4.04 4.17 7.69
CA LYS A 30 -4.80 5.38 7.99
C LYS A 30 -6.18 5.09 8.58
N ALA A 31 -6.82 4.00 8.16
CA ALA A 31 -8.07 3.51 8.72
C ALA A 31 -7.93 2.88 10.12
N GLY A 32 -6.72 2.88 10.71
CA GLY A 32 -6.47 2.37 12.06
C GLY A 32 -6.41 0.84 12.15
N LYS A 33 -6.22 0.13 11.04
CA LYS A 33 -6.10 -1.34 11.08
C LYS A 33 -4.79 -1.76 11.72
N ASN A 34 -4.82 -2.89 12.41
CA ASN A 34 -3.65 -3.37 13.11
C ASN A 34 -2.58 -3.88 12.13
N LYS A 35 -1.29 -3.73 12.49
CA LYS A 35 -0.14 -4.12 11.66
C LYS A 35 -0.22 -5.60 11.25
N ALA A 36 -0.61 -6.48 12.16
CA ALA A 36 -0.74 -7.92 11.90
C ALA A 36 -1.82 -8.26 10.87
N GLU A 37 -2.95 -7.54 10.88
CA GLU A 37 -4.02 -7.71 9.90
C GLU A 37 -3.59 -7.23 8.52
N ILE A 38 -2.89 -6.10 8.46
CA ILE A 38 -2.30 -5.56 7.23
C ILE A 38 -1.26 -6.54 6.68
N GLN A 39 -0.39 -7.09 7.52
CA GLN A 39 0.62 -8.06 7.13
C GLN A 39 -0.01 -9.34 6.55
N THR A 40 -1.06 -9.85 7.18
CA THR A 40 -1.81 -11.03 6.73
C THR A 40 -2.47 -10.78 5.37
N ARG A 41 -3.12 -9.62 5.19
CA ARG A 41 -3.75 -9.23 3.91
C ARG A 41 -2.75 -9.07 2.78
N LEU A 42 -1.51 -8.72 3.09
CA LEU A 42 -0.44 -8.58 2.13
C LEU A 42 0.34 -9.88 1.92
N ALA A 43 0.09 -10.94 2.70
CA ALA A 43 0.89 -12.16 2.69
C ALA A 43 2.40 -11.87 2.87
N HIS A 44 2.75 -10.90 3.72
CA HIS A 44 4.14 -10.61 4.07
C HIS A 44 4.64 -11.59 5.14
N THR A 45 5.73 -12.28 4.85
CA THR A 45 6.39 -13.17 5.81
C THR A 45 7.16 -12.40 6.88
N THR A 46 7.52 -11.13 6.64
CA THR A 46 8.26 -10.29 7.60
C THR A 46 7.60 -8.94 7.80
N GLU A 47 7.57 -8.48 9.06
CA GLU A 47 6.99 -7.19 9.45
C GLU A 47 7.72 -6.00 8.83
N LYS A 48 9.05 -6.08 8.66
CA LYS A 48 9.88 -5.01 8.07
C LYS A 48 9.33 -4.50 6.74
N THR A 49 8.80 -5.40 5.90
CA THR A 49 8.26 -5.04 4.58
C THR A 49 6.94 -4.26 4.69
N THR A 50 6.14 -4.57 5.71
CA THR A 50 4.90 -3.86 6.03
C THR A 50 5.18 -2.49 6.64
N GLU A 51 6.19 -2.38 7.49
CA GLU A 51 6.54 -1.12 8.19
C GLU A 51 6.94 0.01 7.24
N ILE A 52 7.58 -0.28 6.11
CA ILE A 52 7.98 0.72 5.12
C ILE A 52 6.78 1.54 4.63
N TYR A 53 5.64 0.86 4.43
CA TYR A 53 4.41 1.51 3.96
C TYR A 53 3.69 2.25 5.09
N ILE A 54 3.69 1.69 6.30
CA ILE A 54 3.02 2.30 7.46
C ILE A 54 3.74 3.57 7.90
N LYS A 55 5.07 3.59 7.98
CA LYS A 55 5.86 4.77 8.37
C LYS A 55 5.71 5.95 7.40
N LYS A 56 5.51 5.67 6.11
CA LYS A 56 5.17 6.70 5.11
C LYS A 56 3.74 7.23 5.24
N ALA A 57 2.81 6.39 5.70
CA ALA A 57 1.39 6.71 5.80
C ALA A 57 1.04 7.50 7.08
N ILE A 58 1.66 7.11 8.20
CA ILE A 58 1.51 7.71 9.51
C ILE A 58 2.94 8.01 10.00
N PRO A 59 3.48 9.20 9.69
CA PRO A 59 4.72 9.62 10.29
C PRO A 59 4.50 9.75 11.80
N GLU A 60 5.30 9.05 12.59
CA GLU A 60 5.34 9.30 14.03
C GLU A 60 5.73 10.77 14.23
N LYS A 61 4.79 11.58 14.74
CA LYS A 61 5.13 12.93 15.20
C LYS A 61 6.04 12.77 16.42
N SER A 62 7.29 13.18 16.27
CA SER A 62 8.17 13.51 17.40
C SER A 62 7.65 14.74 18.14
#